data_AF-A0A8S2YEN4-F1
#
_entry.id   AF-A0A8S2YEN4-F1
#
_cell.length_a   1.000
_cell.length_b   1.000
_cell.length_c   1.000
_cell.angle_alpha   90.00
_cell.angle_beta   90.00
_cell.angle_gamma   90.00
#
_symmetry.space_group_name_H-M   'P 1'
#
loop_
_entity.id
_entity.type
_entity.pdbx_description
1 polymer ?
#
loop_
_entity_poly.entity_id
_entity_poly.type
_entity_poly.pdbx_seq_one_letter_code
_entity_poly.pdbx_strand_id
1 'polypeptide(L)' 'MTIDDLKKLNKDKKLIRKLAHQYNAFLASDVIIRQIPRIVGPGLNKAGKF' A
#
# COMPACT_ATOMS: atom_id res chain seq x y z
N MET A 1 -8.68 -2.32 7.38
CA MET A 1 -8.23 -1.18 6.56
C MET A 1 -9.29 -0.93 5.50
N THR A 2 -9.99 0.19 5.62
CA THR A 2 -10.92 0.68 4.60
C THR A 2 -10.15 1.51 3.55
N ILE A 3 -10.79 1.84 2.43
CA ILE A 3 -10.16 2.64 1.36
C ILE A 3 -9.66 4.00 1.88
N ASP A 4 -10.37 4.59 2.85
CA ASP A 4 -9.94 5.84 3.48
C ASP A 4 -8.66 5.70 4.31
N ASP A 5 -8.43 4.53 4.91
CA ASP A 5 -7.18 4.26 5.62
C ASP A 5 -6.00 4.12 4.64
N LEU A 6 -6.22 3.51 3.47
CA LEU A 6 -5.20 3.41 2.41
C LEU A 6 -4.81 4.79 1.85
N LYS A 7 -5.79 5.70 1.72
CA LYS A 7 -5.53 7.09 1.32
C LYS A 7 -4.74 7.86 2.38
N LYS A 8 -5.08 7.68 3.66
CA LYS A 8 -4.32 8.27 4.78
C LYS A 8 -2.90 7.71 4.81
N LEU A 9 -2.73 6.41 4.60
CA LEU A 9 -1.42 5.74 4.59
C LEU A 9 -0.48 6.31 3.51
N ASN A 10 -1.00 6.73 2.35
CA ASN A 10 -0.19 7.35 1.30
C ASN A 10 0.41 8.72 1.71
N LYS A 11 -0.19 9.42 2.67
CA LYS A 11 0.39 10.67 3.19
C LYS A 11 1.66 10.40 4.01
N ASP A 12 1.77 9.22 4.61
CA ASP A 12 2.85 8.86 5.52
C ASP A 12 3.89 7.91 4.89
N LYS A 13 4.79 8.48 4.08
CA LYS A 13 5.86 7.71 3.39
C LYS A 13 6.76 6.88 4.33
N LYS A 14 6.93 7.31 5.59
CA LYS A 14 7.71 6.56 6.60
C LYS A 14 7.02 5.26 7.02
N LEU A 15 5.71 5.31 7.26
CA LEU A 15 4.91 4.13 7.62
C LEU A 15 4.84 3.15 6.47
N ILE A 16 4.67 3.64 5.23
CA ILE A 16 4.65 2.78 4.04
C ILE A 16 5.96 2.01 3.91
N ARG A 17 7.12 2.67 4.06
CA ARG A 17 8.42 1.97 4.03
C ARG A 17 8.54 0.94 5.15
N LYS A 18 8.12 1.27 6.38
CA LYS A 18 8.18 0.34 7.52
C LYS A 18 7.35 -0.92 7.25
N LEU A 19 6.10 -0.75 6.81
CA LEU A 19 5.21 -1.86 6.43
C LEU A 19 5.78 -2.66 5.26
N ALA A 20 6.31 -1.95 4.25
CA ALA A 20 6.96 -2.56 3.11
C ALA A 20 8.29 -3.22 3.43
N HIS A 21 8.89 -3.04 4.60
CA HIS A 21 10.02 -3.87 5.05
C HIS A 21 9.54 -5.04 5.92
N GLN A 22 8.49 -4.84 6.72
CA GLN A 22 7.98 -5.83 7.67
C GLN A 22 7.20 -6.99 7.04
N TYR A 23 6.44 -6.76 5.97
CA TYR A 23 5.53 -7.78 5.40
C TYR A 23 5.98 -8.21 4.01
N ASN A 24 6.12 -9.51 3.74
CA ASN A 24 6.55 -10.02 2.43
C ASN A 24 5.48 -9.87 1.33
N ALA A 25 4.20 -9.94 1.67
CA ALA A 25 3.09 -9.81 0.74
C ALA A 25 1.91 -9.07 1.38
N PHE A 26 1.07 -8.44 0.55
CA PHE A 26 -0.15 -7.77 0.96
C PHE A 26 -1.36 -8.44 0.31
N LEU A 27 -2.38 -8.72 1.12
CA LEU A 27 -3.65 -9.28 0.65
C LEU A 27 -4.67 -8.16 0.46
N ALA A 28 -5.42 -8.22 -0.64
CA ALA A 28 -6.49 -7.29 -0.94
C ALA A 28 -7.63 -7.99 -1.68
N SER A 29 -8.84 -7.47 -1.55
CA SER A 29 -9.99 -7.93 -2.34
C SER A 29 -9.86 -7.49 -3.80
N ASP A 30 -10.44 -8.26 -4.73
CA ASP A 30 -10.33 -8.02 -6.18
C ASP A 30 -10.81 -6.62 -6.60
N VAL A 31 -11.86 -6.12 -5.95
CA VAL A 31 -12.38 -4.76 -6.19
C VAL A 31 -11.35 -3.67 -5.83
N ILE A 32 -10.53 -3.93 -4.81
CA ILE A 32 -9.56 -2.97 -4.26
C ILE A 32 -8.19 -3.14 -4.93
N ILE A 33 -7.83 -4.35 -5.40
CA ILE A 33 -6.52 -4.65 -5.98
C ILE A 33 -6.21 -3.79 -7.21
N ARG A 34 -7.23 -3.43 -7.99
CA ARG A 34 -7.11 -2.52 -9.14
C ARG A 34 -6.85 -1.07 -8.73
N GLN A 35 -7.24 -0.68 -7.53
CA GLN A 35 -7.12 0.69 -7.02
C GLN A 35 -5.82 0.90 -6.22
N ILE A 36 -5.28 -0.16 -5.59
CA ILE A 36 -4.07 -0.05 -4.76
C ILE A 36 -2.85 0.50 -5.52
N PRO A 37 -2.54 0.06 -6.75
CA PRO A 37 -1.42 0.62 -7.51
C PRO A 37 -1.52 2.14 -7.69
N ARG A 38 -2.74 2.68 -7.82
CA ARG A 38 -2.96 4.12 -7.97
C ARG A 38 -2.84 4.88 -6.64
N ILE A 39 -3.28 4.29 -5.53
CA ILE A 39 -3.34 4.97 -4.23
C ILE A 39 -2.03 4.83 -3.46
N VAL A 40 -1.43 3.64 -3.47
CA VAL A 40 -0.27 3.29 -2.62
C VAL A 40 0.93 2.82 -3.43
N GLY A 41 0.80 2.72 -4.76
CA GLY A 41 1.86 2.31 -5.66
C GLY A 41 3.16 3.12 -5.53
N PRO A 42 3.16 4.45 -5.38
CA PRO A 42 4.42 5.20 -5.24
C PRO A 42 5.27 4.76 -4.03
N GLY A 43 4.63 4.25 -2.97
CA GLY A 43 5.32 3.76 -1.77
C GLY A 43 5.62 2.26 -1.80
N LEU A 44 4.69 1.43 -2.26
CA LEU A 44 4.82 -0.03 -2.22
C LEU A 44 5.51 -0.62 -3.47
N ASN A 45 5.29 -0.04 -4.65
CA ASN A 45 5.94 -0.47 -5.89
C ASN A 45 7.45 -0.14 -5.86
N LYS A 46 7.82 1.01 -5.27
CA LYS A 46 9.22 1.36 -5.02
C LYS A 46 9.93 0.41 -4.04
N ALA A 47 9.16 -0.29 -3.22
CA ALA A 47 9.69 -1.29 -2.28
C ALA A 47 9.69 -2.73 -2.87
N GLY A 48 9.26 -2.92 -4.12
CA GLY A 48 9.23 -4.23 -4.78
C GLY A 48 8.21 -5.21 -4.18
N LYS A 49 7.16 -4.69 -3.52
CA LYS A 49 6.14 -5.51 -2.82
C LYS A 49 4.77 -5.50 -3.48
N PHE A 50 4.70 -5.00 -4.71
CA PHE A 50 3.52 -4.94 -5.58
C PHE A 50 3.89 -5.34 -6.99
#